data_AF-A0A520PQV7-F1
#
_entry.id   AF-A0A520PQV7-F1
#
_cell.length_a   1.000
_cell.length_b   1.000
_cell.length_c   1.000
_cell.angle_alpha   90.00
_cell.angle_beta   90.00
_cell.angle_gamma   90.00
#
_symmetry.space_group_name_H-M   'P 1'
#
loop_
_entity.id
_entity.type
_entity.pdbx_description
1 polymer ?
#
loop_
_entity_poly.entity_id
_entity_poly.type
_entity_poly.pdbx_seq_one_letter_code
_entity_poly.pdbx_strand_id
1 'polypeptide(L)'
;MPAPRVIGVRHHSPACARLVEAEIARLRPGAVLIEAPADLDVDALALPHTPPIAALSWFEGEDHSTGSWAITSWAPFCAHSPELVALRAGRAVGAEVRFIDLPVWAQPWRVRTPRLPSAYERALLARTGMDDRDALWDHLFEAEGDLSSLATRLEAHWRALRGDAPPDARERFMAAHVAHAVSAEESPERVLVVCGGMHAPFLATGWRDADGARPALPDDGGARRGTELVSWSDARLDGYEAGLPAPAWYRAVWERGPEGASAQLLEAAARRVRSRRALGAADVA
;
A
#
# COMPACT_ATOMS: atom_id res chain seq x y z
N MET A 1 10.95 -11.47 22.99
CA MET A 1 9.53 -11.57 23.39
C MET A 1 8.72 -11.81 22.13
N PRO A 2 7.74 -12.73 22.12
CA PRO A 2 6.88 -12.98 20.96
C PRO A 2 6.17 -11.70 20.50
N ALA A 3 6.07 -11.50 19.19
CA ALA A 3 5.48 -10.31 18.58
C ALA A 3 4.81 -10.65 17.24
N PRO A 4 3.80 -9.87 16.81
CA PRO A 4 3.25 -9.97 15.46
C PRO A 4 4.32 -9.67 14.41
N ARG A 5 4.18 -10.29 13.24
CA ARG A 5 4.99 -9.91 12.07
C ARG A 5 4.39 -8.65 11.46
N VAL A 6 5.20 -7.60 11.30
CA VAL A 6 4.79 -6.36 10.63
C VAL A 6 5.62 -6.19 9.37
N ILE A 7 4.96 -6.05 8.23
CA ILE A 7 5.60 -5.79 6.93
C ILE A 7 5.21 -4.39 6.48
N GLY A 8 6.20 -3.48 6.50
CA GLY A 8 6.07 -2.14 5.93
C GLY A 8 6.25 -2.17 4.42
N VAL A 9 5.26 -1.72 3.66
CA VAL A 9 5.24 -1.76 2.19
C VAL A 9 5.22 -0.36 1.57
N ARG A 10 5.65 -0.26 0.31
CA ARG A 10 5.18 0.80 -0.59
C ARG A 10 3.95 0.27 -1.31
N HIS A 11 2.86 1.04 -1.30
CA HIS A 11 1.66 0.67 -2.03
C HIS A 11 1.99 0.45 -3.51
N HIS A 12 1.37 -0.55 -4.13
CA HIS A 12 1.63 -0.92 -5.53
C HIS A 12 3.07 -1.37 -5.85
N SER A 13 3.86 -1.82 -4.87
CA SER A 13 5.17 -2.43 -5.13
C SER A 13 5.05 -3.93 -5.42
N PRO A 14 5.44 -4.41 -6.62
CA PRO A 14 5.54 -5.83 -6.93
C PRO A 14 6.46 -6.59 -5.97
N ALA A 15 7.61 -6.04 -5.60
CA ALA A 15 8.52 -6.68 -4.66
C ALA A 15 7.89 -6.82 -3.26
N CYS A 16 7.20 -5.79 -2.75
CA CYS A 16 6.47 -5.88 -1.48
C CYS A 16 5.35 -6.92 -1.56
N ALA A 17 4.61 -6.97 -2.67
CA ALA A 17 3.54 -7.94 -2.87
C ALA A 17 4.05 -9.39 -2.84
N ARG A 18 5.17 -9.68 -3.51
CA ARG A 18 5.82 -11.01 -3.47
C ARG A 18 6.30 -11.36 -2.06
N LEU A 19 6.88 -10.39 -1.34
CA LEU A 19 7.30 -10.59 0.05
C LEU A 19 6.11 -10.95 0.94
N VAL A 20 5.00 -10.21 0.83
CA VAL A 20 3.76 -10.46 1.58
C VAL A 20 3.21 -11.85 1.29
N GLU A 21 3.11 -12.24 0.02
CA GLU A 21 2.64 -13.57 -0.37
C GLU A 21 3.51 -14.68 0.21
N ALA A 22 4.83 -14.56 0.08
CA ALA A 22 5.79 -15.52 0.61
C ALA A 22 5.73 -15.63 2.14
N GLU A 23 5.60 -14.51 2.85
CA GLU A 23 5.49 -14.50 4.31
C GLU A 23 4.17 -15.11 4.79
N ILE A 24 3.06 -14.87 4.11
CA ILE A 24 1.78 -15.55 4.42
C ILE A 24 1.89 -17.05 4.20
N ALA A 25 2.48 -17.47 3.08
CA ALA A 25 2.67 -18.90 2.78
C ALA A 25 3.56 -19.60 3.84
N ARG A 26 4.61 -18.90 4.30
CA ARG A 26 5.55 -19.41 5.31
C ARG A 26 4.98 -19.42 6.72
N LEU A 27 4.36 -18.31 7.15
CA LEU A 27 3.86 -18.13 8.52
C LEU A 27 2.53 -18.83 8.76
N ARG A 28 1.69 -18.93 7.72
CA ARG A 28 0.29 -19.37 7.81
C ARG A 28 -0.43 -18.72 9.01
N PRO A 29 -0.51 -17.38 9.04
CA PRO A 29 -1.05 -16.64 10.18
C PRO A 29 -2.52 -17.02 10.46
N GLY A 30 -2.94 -16.88 11.71
CA GLY A 30 -4.35 -16.93 12.09
C GLY A 30 -5.10 -15.65 11.72
N ALA A 31 -4.41 -14.50 11.74
CA ALA A 31 -4.98 -13.21 11.34
C ALA A 31 -4.04 -12.42 10.41
N VAL A 32 -4.60 -11.82 9.36
CA VAL A 32 -3.93 -10.88 8.45
C VAL A 32 -4.61 -9.52 8.52
N LEU A 33 -3.91 -8.54 9.07
CA LEU A 33 -4.36 -7.17 9.25
C LEU A 33 -3.77 -6.28 8.15
N ILE A 34 -4.62 -5.54 7.44
CA ILE A 34 -4.24 -4.80 6.24
C ILE A 34 -4.57 -3.32 6.44
N GLU A 35 -3.65 -2.42 6.12
CA GLU A 35 -3.93 -0.99 6.04
C GLU A 35 -4.87 -0.70 4.87
N ALA A 36 -6.16 -0.66 5.20
CA ALA A 36 -7.21 -0.03 4.42
C ALA A 36 -8.25 0.49 5.42
N PRO A 37 -9.13 1.43 5.04
CA PRO A 37 -10.17 1.92 5.91
C PRO A 37 -11.05 0.78 6.45
N ALA A 38 -11.25 0.73 7.77
CA ALA A 38 -11.96 -0.34 8.46
C ALA A 38 -13.46 -0.44 8.12
N ASP A 39 -14.02 0.58 7.45
CA ASP A 39 -15.38 0.61 6.93
C ASP A 39 -15.53 -0.01 5.53
N LEU A 40 -14.42 -0.30 4.84
CA LEU A 40 -14.47 -1.01 3.56
C LEU A 40 -14.91 -2.47 3.76
N ASP A 41 -15.77 -2.95 2.87
CA ASP A 41 -16.18 -4.35 2.85
C ASP A 41 -15.06 -5.25 2.29
N VAL A 42 -14.42 -6.01 3.20
CA VAL A 42 -13.37 -6.98 2.87
C VAL A 42 -13.89 -8.07 1.94
N ASP A 43 -15.14 -8.53 2.10
CA ASP A 43 -15.74 -9.58 1.28
C ASP A 43 -16.01 -9.08 -0.14
N ALA A 44 -16.51 -7.86 -0.29
CA ALA A 44 -16.69 -7.24 -1.60
C ALA A 44 -15.36 -7.13 -2.36
N LEU A 45 -14.27 -6.73 -1.69
CA LEU A 45 -12.95 -6.61 -2.32
C LEU A 45 -12.33 -7.99 -2.66
N ALA A 46 -12.75 -9.05 -1.97
CA ALA A 46 -12.27 -10.42 -2.18
C ALA A 46 -12.89 -11.14 -3.38
N LEU A 47 -13.96 -10.60 -3.97
CA LEU A 47 -14.56 -11.16 -5.18
C LEU A 47 -13.56 -11.21 -6.35
N PRO A 48 -13.78 -12.07 -7.36
CA PRO A 48 -12.85 -12.30 -8.47
C PRO A 48 -12.87 -11.16 -9.51
N HIS A 49 -12.55 -9.94 -9.06
CA HIS A 49 -12.40 -8.77 -9.91
C HIS A 49 -11.19 -8.88 -10.82
N THR A 50 -11.19 -8.14 -11.93
CA THR A 50 -10.02 -7.90 -12.78
C THR A 50 -9.42 -6.54 -12.43
N PRO A 51 -8.29 -6.47 -11.69
CA PRO A 51 -7.63 -5.20 -11.39
C PRO A 51 -7.10 -4.50 -12.65
N PRO A 52 -6.97 -3.16 -12.65
CA PRO A 52 -7.13 -2.31 -11.49
C PRO A 52 -8.59 -2.00 -11.16
N ILE A 53 -8.91 -2.04 -9.86
CA ILE A 53 -10.19 -1.59 -9.28
C ILE A 53 -9.90 -0.47 -8.29
N ALA A 54 -10.88 0.34 -7.95
CA ALA A 54 -10.75 1.31 -6.87
C ALA A 54 -11.92 1.23 -5.90
N ALA A 55 -11.61 1.32 -4.61
CA ALA A 55 -12.61 1.60 -3.60
C ALA A 55 -12.84 3.12 -3.56
N LEU A 56 -14.07 3.53 -3.89
CA LEU A 56 -14.58 4.86 -3.68
C LEU A 56 -15.23 4.91 -2.30
N SER A 57 -14.64 5.65 -1.38
CA SER A 57 -15.31 5.99 -0.13
C SER A 57 -15.84 7.40 -0.22
N TRP A 58 -17.10 7.58 0.20
CA TRP A 58 -17.72 8.89 0.28
C TRP A 58 -18.41 9.09 1.63
N PHE A 59 -18.37 10.34 2.09
CA PHE A 59 -18.96 10.78 3.33
C PHE A 59 -19.58 12.15 3.12
N GLU A 60 -20.84 12.31 3.45
CA GLU A 60 -21.62 13.54 3.33
C GLU A 60 -22.19 13.89 4.70
N GLY A 61 -21.67 14.96 5.30
CA GLY A 61 -22.14 15.52 6.56
C GLY A 61 -23.01 16.75 6.34
N GLU A 62 -23.97 16.96 7.22
CA GLU A 62 -24.72 18.21 7.31
C GLU A 62 -24.29 18.97 8.56
N ASP A 63 -23.88 20.22 8.40
CA ASP A 63 -23.73 21.16 9.50
C ASP A 63 -24.74 22.30 9.31
N HIS A 64 -25.64 22.47 10.27
CA HIS A 64 -26.68 23.51 10.26
C HIS A 64 -26.12 24.93 10.11
N SER A 65 -24.84 25.16 10.43
CA SER A 65 -24.18 26.45 10.37
C SER A 65 -23.34 26.67 9.10
N THR A 66 -22.83 25.61 8.46
CA THR A 66 -21.91 25.71 7.31
C THR A 66 -22.43 25.05 6.02
N GLY A 67 -23.55 24.33 6.07
CA GLY A 67 -24.16 23.62 4.94
C GLY A 67 -23.77 22.14 4.87
N SER A 68 -24.15 21.49 3.76
CA SER A 68 -23.69 20.12 3.45
C SER A 68 -22.25 20.16 2.93
N TRP A 69 -21.43 19.21 3.37
CA TRP A 69 -20.09 18.98 2.87
C TRP A 69 -19.93 17.50 2.52
N ALA A 70 -19.22 17.23 1.43
CA ALA A 70 -18.94 15.87 0.98
C ALA A 70 -17.45 15.66 0.82
N ILE A 71 -16.97 14.50 1.24
CA ILE A 71 -15.60 14.08 1.04
C ILE A 71 -15.58 12.75 0.33
N THR A 72 -14.70 12.66 -0.67
CA THR A 72 -14.51 11.47 -1.48
C THR A 72 -13.05 11.09 -1.46
N SER A 73 -12.79 9.79 -1.35
CA SER A 73 -11.45 9.21 -1.41
C SER A 73 -11.45 8.02 -2.35
N TRP A 74 -10.38 7.90 -3.14
CA TRP A 74 -10.16 6.79 -4.05
C TRP A 74 -8.94 6.01 -3.60
N ALA A 75 -9.13 4.71 -3.34
CA ALA A 75 -8.06 3.76 -3.05
C ALA A 75 -8.00 2.73 -4.18
N PRO A 76 -7.12 2.92 -5.19
CA PRO A 76 -6.95 1.95 -6.26
C PRO A 76 -6.18 0.72 -5.75
N PHE A 77 -6.48 -0.43 -6.34
CA PHE A 77 -5.81 -1.70 -6.13
C PHE A 77 -5.42 -2.28 -7.48
N CYS A 78 -4.12 -2.55 -7.63
CA CYS A 78 -3.56 -3.30 -8.74
C CYS A 78 -3.43 -4.78 -8.35
N ALA A 79 -3.23 -5.66 -9.34
CA ALA A 79 -2.93 -7.07 -9.06
C ALA A 79 -1.69 -7.25 -8.16
N HIS A 80 -0.75 -6.30 -8.23
CA HIS A 80 0.47 -6.22 -7.43
C HIS A 80 0.36 -5.26 -6.24
N SER A 81 -0.83 -4.82 -5.84
CA SER A 81 -1.00 -4.10 -4.58
C SER A 81 -0.77 -5.07 -3.42
N PRO A 82 0.21 -4.82 -2.53
CA PRO A 82 0.47 -5.72 -1.40
C PRO A 82 -0.75 -5.98 -0.52
N GLU A 83 -1.67 -5.03 -0.42
CA GLU A 83 -2.93 -5.12 0.31
C GLU A 83 -3.88 -6.14 -0.33
N LEU A 84 -4.05 -6.08 -1.65
CA LEU A 84 -4.90 -7.02 -2.39
C LEU A 84 -4.30 -8.44 -2.38
N VAL A 85 -2.98 -8.54 -2.45
CA VAL A 85 -2.25 -9.81 -2.32
C VAL A 85 -2.38 -10.37 -0.90
N ALA A 86 -2.22 -9.55 0.14
CA ALA A 86 -2.41 -9.94 1.53
C ALA A 86 -3.82 -10.50 1.77
N LEU A 87 -4.84 -9.82 1.24
CA LEU A 87 -6.23 -10.24 1.37
C LEU A 87 -6.47 -11.62 0.72
N ARG A 88 -5.98 -11.81 -0.52
CA ARG A 88 -6.17 -13.07 -1.25
C ARG A 88 -5.39 -14.22 -0.63
N ALA A 89 -4.11 -14.01 -0.33
CA ALA A 89 -3.24 -15.02 0.26
C ALA A 89 -3.68 -15.37 1.69
N GLY A 90 -4.08 -14.38 2.50
CA GLY A 90 -4.60 -14.59 3.85
C GLY A 90 -5.84 -15.48 3.86
N ARG A 91 -6.83 -15.19 3.00
CA ARG A 91 -8.00 -16.06 2.85
C ARG A 91 -7.64 -17.46 2.37
N ALA A 92 -6.69 -17.58 1.44
CA ALA A 92 -6.26 -18.87 0.90
C ALA A 92 -5.63 -19.79 1.97
N VAL A 93 -4.99 -19.23 2.99
CA VAL A 93 -4.46 -20.02 4.13
C VAL A 93 -5.46 -20.22 5.27
N GLY A 94 -6.66 -19.64 5.16
CA GLY A 94 -7.72 -19.71 6.17
C GLY A 94 -7.59 -18.68 7.29
N ALA A 95 -6.80 -17.62 7.11
CA ALA A 95 -6.65 -16.56 8.10
C ALA A 95 -7.89 -15.65 8.13
N GLU A 96 -8.18 -15.11 9.32
CA GLU A 96 -9.09 -13.97 9.43
C GLU A 96 -8.45 -12.72 8.84
N VAL A 97 -9.10 -12.09 7.86
CA VAL A 97 -8.59 -10.88 7.20
C VAL A 97 -9.39 -9.66 7.65
N ARG A 98 -8.71 -8.60 8.09
CA ARG A 98 -9.34 -7.35 8.53
C ARG A 98 -8.63 -6.12 7.99
N PHE A 99 -9.40 -5.09 7.67
CA PHE A 99 -8.90 -3.74 7.46
C PHE A 99 -8.79 -3.00 8.81
N ILE A 100 -7.68 -2.28 9.01
CA ILE A 100 -7.32 -1.76 10.34
C ILE A 100 -7.04 -0.26 10.39
N ASP A 101 -7.16 0.46 9.27
CA ASP A 101 -6.97 1.91 9.27
C ASP A 101 -8.27 2.65 9.61
N LEU A 102 -8.13 3.90 10.04
CA LEU A 102 -9.28 4.75 10.32
C LEU A 102 -10.20 4.82 9.10
N PRO A 103 -11.52 4.82 9.33
CA PRO A 103 -12.45 5.06 8.25
C PRO A 103 -12.26 6.46 7.68
N VAL A 104 -12.62 6.63 6.42
CA VAL A 104 -12.25 7.82 5.63
C VAL A 104 -12.69 9.13 6.31
N TRP A 105 -13.85 9.18 6.96
CA TRP A 105 -14.33 10.37 7.67
C TRP A 105 -13.51 10.77 8.90
N ALA A 106 -12.87 9.79 9.55
CA ALA A 106 -12.06 9.99 10.74
C ALA A 106 -10.57 10.21 10.41
N GLN A 107 -10.19 10.06 9.14
CA GLN A 107 -8.83 10.36 8.72
C GLN A 107 -8.59 11.88 8.72
N PRO A 108 -7.38 12.34 9.10
CA PRO A 108 -7.05 13.75 9.02
C PRO A 108 -7.01 14.17 7.54
N TRP A 109 -8.01 14.94 7.11
CA TRP A 109 -8.06 15.56 5.78
C TRP A 109 -6.95 16.58 5.65
N ARG A 110 -5.79 16.11 5.18
CA ARG A 110 -4.66 16.97 4.87
C ARG A 110 -4.58 17.11 3.37
N VAL A 111 -4.54 18.36 2.90
CA VAL A 111 -3.94 18.66 1.59
C VAL A 111 -2.53 18.09 1.64
N ARG A 112 -2.29 17.00 0.90
CA ARG A 112 -0.99 16.36 0.84
C ARG A 112 -0.05 17.31 0.11
N THR A 113 0.86 17.92 0.86
CA THR A 113 1.94 18.69 0.27
C THR A 113 3.07 17.73 -0.11
N PRO A 114 3.71 17.91 -1.29
CA PRO A 114 4.86 17.11 -1.68
C PRO A 114 5.93 17.17 -0.58
N ARG A 115 6.20 16.02 0.05
CA ARG A 115 7.22 15.94 1.11
C ARG A 115 8.60 16.10 0.49
N LEU A 116 9.36 17.09 0.94
CA LEU A 116 10.77 17.21 0.59
C LEU A 116 11.55 15.98 1.07
N PRO A 117 12.55 15.50 0.30
CA PRO A 117 13.41 14.40 0.76
C PRO A 117 14.05 14.72 2.10
N SER A 118 14.02 13.76 3.03
CA SER A 118 14.69 13.84 4.33
C SER A 118 16.21 13.85 4.20
N ALA A 119 16.94 14.16 5.27
CA ALA A 119 18.41 14.07 5.26
C ALA A 119 18.91 12.65 4.94
N TYR A 120 18.20 11.64 5.44
CA TYR A 120 18.44 10.23 5.14
C TYR A 120 18.29 9.94 3.65
N GLU A 121 17.18 10.36 3.03
CA GLU A 121 16.94 10.14 1.59
C GLU A 121 17.95 10.90 0.73
N ARG A 122 18.28 12.16 1.08
CA ARG A 122 19.31 12.92 0.36
C ARG A 122 20.68 12.22 0.40
N ALA A 123 21.04 11.63 1.54
CA ALA A 123 22.28 10.89 1.66
C ALA A 123 22.28 9.61 0.81
N LEU A 124 21.14 8.90 0.72
CA LEU A 124 21.01 7.75 -0.16
C LEU A 124 21.11 8.14 -1.63
N LEU A 125 20.34 9.14 -2.08
CA LEU A 125 20.38 9.66 -3.45
C LEU A 125 21.81 10.03 -3.86
N ALA A 126 22.53 10.77 -2.99
CA ALA A 126 23.92 11.16 -3.26
C ALA A 126 24.88 9.96 -3.33
N ARG A 127 24.64 8.90 -2.55
CA ARG A 127 25.49 7.71 -2.53
C ARG A 127 25.24 6.75 -3.69
N THR A 128 23.99 6.63 -4.14
CA THR A 128 23.60 5.73 -5.23
C THR A 128 23.65 6.40 -6.59
N GLY A 129 23.66 7.74 -6.63
CA GLY A 129 23.59 8.51 -7.88
C GLY A 129 22.22 8.42 -8.55
N MET A 130 21.15 8.14 -7.79
CA MET A 130 19.78 8.09 -8.33
C MET A 130 19.18 9.51 -8.38
N ASP A 131 18.42 9.79 -9.43
CA ASP A 131 17.90 11.13 -9.72
C ASP A 131 16.78 11.55 -8.75
N ASP A 132 15.93 10.60 -8.36
CA ASP A 132 14.78 10.85 -7.49
C ASP A 132 14.45 9.64 -6.59
N ARG A 133 13.40 9.80 -5.76
CA ARG A 133 12.97 8.78 -4.80
C ARG A 133 12.40 7.52 -5.45
N ASP A 134 11.77 7.65 -6.61
CA ASP A 134 11.16 6.50 -7.29
C ASP A 134 12.26 5.66 -7.95
N ALA A 135 13.23 6.30 -8.59
CA ALA A 135 14.44 5.63 -9.09
C ALA A 135 15.25 4.98 -7.94
N LEU A 136 15.37 5.67 -6.80
CA LEU A 136 16.00 5.12 -5.60
C LEU A 136 15.24 3.90 -5.08
N TRP A 137 13.91 3.94 -5.07
CA TRP A 137 13.07 2.82 -4.64
C TRP A 137 13.30 1.60 -5.55
N ASP A 138 13.21 1.81 -6.86
CA ASP A 138 13.38 0.73 -7.84
C ASP A 138 14.75 0.07 -7.70
N HIS A 139 15.80 0.88 -7.52
CA HIS A 139 17.17 0.40 -7.32
C HIS A 139 17.33 -0.42 -6.03
N LEU A 140 16.73 0.00 -4.91
CA LEU A 140 16.94 -0.62 -3.61
C LEU A 140 16.03 -1.82 -3.33
N PHE A 141 14.82 -1.81 -3.89
CA PHE A 141 13.73 -2.69 -3.45
C PHE A 141 13.02 -3.46 -4.57
N GLU A 142 12.93 -2.95 -5.79
CA GLU A 142 12.21 -3.65 -6.89
C GLU A 142 13.09 -4.59 -7.71
N ALA A 143 14.41 -4.42 -7.63
CA ALA A 143 15.34 -5.35 -8.26
C ALA A 143 15.16 -6.77 -7.71
N GLU A 144 15.32 -7.78 -8.59
CA GLU A 144 15.26 -9.18 -8.16
C GLU A 144 16.30 -9.48 -7.09
N GLY A 145 15.90 -10.22 -6.06
CA GLY A 145 16.78 -10.60 -4.97
C GLY A 145 16.09 -11.47 -3.94
N ASP A 146 16.89 -11.96 -2.99
CA ASP A 146 16.39 -12.74 -1.86
C ASP A 146 15.39 -11.94 -1.01
N LEU A 147 14.22 -12.55 -0.74
CA LEU A 147 13.11 -11.91 -0.02
C LEU A 147 13.45 -11.61 1.44
N SER A 148 14.29 -12.44 2.09
CA SER A 148 14.73 -12.18 3.47
C SER A 148 15.61 -10.92 3.54
N SER A 149 16.51 -10.76 2.56
CA SER A 149 17.30 -9.55 2.39
C SER A 149 16.40 -8.34 2.11
N LEU A 150 15.37 -8.47 1.27
CA LEU A 150 14.40 -7.40 1.01
C LEU A 150 13.67 -6.96 2.29
N ALA A 151 13.13 -7.90 3.06
CA ALA A 151 12.44 -7.61 4.32
C ALA A 151 13.33 -6.81 5.28
N THR A 152 14.60 -7.22 5.41
CA THR A 152 15.60 -6.54 6.26
C THR A 152 15.86 -5.11 5.77
N ARG A 153 16.02 -4.91 4.45
CA ARG A 153 16.23 -3.58 3.86
C ARG A 153 15.02 -2.67 4.06
N LEU A 154 13.80 -3.19 3.87
CA LEU A 154 12.57 -2.44 4.08
C LEU A 154 12.44 -1.98 5.54
N GLU A 155 12.66 -2.89 6.50
CA GLU A 155 12.59 -2.55 7.93
C GLU A 155 13.58 -1.44 8.30
N ALA A 156 14.83 -1.56 7.84
CA ALA A 156 15.86 -0.54 8.07
C ALA A 156 15.49 0.80 7.42
N HIS A 157 14.96 0.77 6.20
CA HIS A 157 14.56 1.96 5.46
C HIS A 157 13.43 2.72 6.15
N TRP A 158 12.37 2.01 6.55
CA TRP A 158 11.22 2.63 7.19
C TRP A 158 11.53 3.17 8.58
N ARG A 159 12.35 2.45 9.36
CA ARG A 159 12.83 2.96 10.66
C ARG A 159 13.64 4.24 10.50
N ALA A 160 14.55 4.30 9.53
CA ALA A 160 15.35 5.48 9.24
C ALA A 160 14.52 6.65 8.72
N LEU A 161 13.52 6.39 7.89
CA LEU A 161 12.64 7.40 7.32
C LEU A 161 11.67 8.00 8.36
N ARG A 162 11.15 7.16 9.26
CA ARG A 162 10.27 7.60 10.35
C ARG A 162 10.99 8.45 11.38
N GLY A 163 12.18 8.02 11.81
CA GLY A 163 12.85 8.60 12.98
C GLY A 163 11.99 8.51 14.25
N ASP A 164 12.08 9.53 15.11
CA ASP A 164 11.41 9.56 16.42
C ASP A 164 10.01 10.22 16.38
N ALA A 165 9.34 10.20 15.23
CA ALA A 165 8.02 10.80 15.08
C ALA A 165 6.99 10.13 16.02
N PRO A 166 6.26 10.92 16.84
CA PRO A 166 5.24 10.38 17.74
C PRO A 166 4.08 9.77 16.92
N PRO A 167 3.37 8.78 17.48
CA PRO A 167 2.27 8.16 16.76
C PRO A 167 1.11 9.12 16.54
N ASP A 168 0.45 8.99 15.38
CA ASP A 168 -0.78 9.72 15.08
C ASP A 168 -2.06 8.94 15.46
N ALA A 169 -3.23 9.48 15.11
CA ALA A 169 -4.51 8.83 15.41
C ALA A 169 -4.72 7.54 14.60
N ARG A 170 -4.26 7.49 13.35
CA ARG A 170 -4.35 6.29 12.49
C ARG A 170 -3.53 5.17 13.09
N GLU A 171 -2.32 5.48 13.53
CA GLU A 171 -1.40 4.54 14.15
C GLU A 171 -1.91 3.97 15.46
N ARG A 172 -2.48 4.81 16.33
CA ARG A 172 -3.12 4.32 17.57
C ARG A 172 -4.31 3.40 17.28
N PHE A 173 -5.12 3.74 16.27
CA PHE A 173 -6.25 2.91 15.86
C PHE A 173 -5.79 1.56 15.30
N MET A 174 -4.82 1.56 14.38
CA MET A 174 -4.18 0.34 13.86
C MET A 174 -3.56 -0.50 14.98
N ALA A 175 -2.85 0.12 15.92
CA ALA A 175 -2.23 -0.57 17.05
C ALA A 175 -3.27 -1.27 17.96
N ALA A 176 -4.44 -0.66 18.17
CA ALA A 176 -5.53 -1.29 18.91
C ALA A 176 -6.09 -2.52 18.18
N HIS A 177 -6.21 -2.46 16.84
CA HIS A 177 -6.57 -3.64 16.04
C HIS A 177 -5.54 -4.76 16.13
N VAL A 178 -4.24 -4.41 16.11
CA VAL A 178 -3.15 -5.38 16.29
C VAL A 178 -3.23 -6.02 17.67
N ALA A 179 -3.42 -5.24 18.74
CA ALA A 179 -3.57 -5.76 20.10
C ALA A 179 -4.78 -6.70 20.23
N HIS A 180 -5.90 -6.35 19.62
CA HIS A 180 -7.09 -7.19 19.61
C HIS A 180 -6.90 -8.51 18.84
N ALA A 181 -6.21 -8.50 17.70
CA ALA A 181 -5.89 -9.73 16.99
C ALA A 181 -4.93 -10.60 17.79
N VAL A 182 -3.92 -10.00 18.43
CA VAL A 182 -2.98 -10.71 19.29
C VAL A 182 -3.67 -11.34 20.50
N SER A 183 -4.67 -10.66 21.10
CA SER A 183 -5.42 -11.21 22.23
C SER A 183 -6.38 -12.36 21.85
N ALA A 184 -6.76 -12.45 20.57
CA ALA A 184 -7.62 -13.49 20.03
C ALA A 184 -6.86 -14.73 19.52
N GLU A 185 -5.55 -14.65 19.35
CA GLU A 185 -4.71 -15.73 18.84
C GLU A 185 -3.92 -16.44 19.95
N GLU A 186 -3.51 -17.68 19.70
CA GLU A 186 -2.72 -18.49 20.66
C GLU A 186 -1.33 -17.88 20.94
N SER A 187 -0.78 -17.14 19.96
CA SER A 187 0.48 -16.43 20.12
C SER A 187 0.52 -15.18 19.24
N PRO A 188 1.28 -14.13 19.64
CA PRO A 188 1.43 -12.93 18.82
C PRO A 188 1.99 -13.22 17.43
N GLU A 189 2.82 -14.25 17.27
CA GLU A 189 3.46 -14.61 15.99
C GLU A 189 2.47 -15.16 14.94
N ARG A 190 1.24 -15.48 15.34
CA ARG A 190 0.14 -15.86 14.43
C ARG A 190 -0.55 -14.66 13.78
N VAL A 191 -0.16 -13.43 14.13
CA VAL A 191 -0.72 -12.21 13.55
C VAL A 191 0.29 -11.60 12.57
N LEU A 192 -0.17 -11.35 11.34
CA LEU A 192 0.56 -10.60 10.32
C LEU A 192 -0.10 -9.24 10.09
N VAL A 193 0.70 -8.18 10.01
CA VAL A 193 0.27 -6.82 9.67
C VAL A 193 0.95 -6.38 8.38
N VAL A 194 0.17 -5.90 7.42
CA VAL A 194 0.62 -5.32 6.15
C VAL A 194 0.16 -3.87 6.11
N CYS A 195 1.12 -2.93 6.18
CA CYS A 195 0.83 -1.51 6.21
C CYS A 195 1.88 -0.72 5.42
N GLY A 196 1.53 0.49 4.99
CA GLY A 196 2.43 1.50 4.51
C GLY A 196 3.64 1.66 5.43
N GLY A 197 4.81 1.75 4.81
CA GLY A 197 6.10 1.66 5.48
C GLY A 197 6.28 2.58 6.68
N MET A 198 5.72 3.79 6.63
CA MET A 198 5.83 4.77 7.72
C MET A 198 5.18 4.32 9.03
N HIS A 199 4.14 3.49 8.96
CA HIS A 199 3.41 2.98 10.12
C HIS A 199 4.09 1.78 10.77
N ALA A 200 4.81 0.98 9.98
CA ALA A 200 5.38 -0.29 10.42
C ALA A 200 6.29 -0.19 11.65
N PRO A 201 7.21 0.80 11.78
CA PRO A 201 8.08 0.88 12.96
C PRO A 201 7.31 1.07 14.27
N PHE A 202 6.23 1.85 14.28
CA PHE A 202 5.39 2.00 15.47
C PHE A 202 4.55 0.75 15.72
N LEU A 203 3.91 0.20 14.69
CA LEU A 203 3.04 -0.97 14.84
C LEU A 203 3.78 -2.24 15.29
N ALA A 204 5.11 -2.32 15.12
CA ALA A 204 5.91 -3.42 15.64
C ALA A 204 5.88 -3.54 17.17
N THR A 205 5.69 -2.43 17.89
CA THR A 205 5.76 -2.39 19.36
C THR A 205 4.59 -1.68 20.04
N GLY A 206 4.03 -0.64 19.42
CA GLY A 206 3.01 0.24 20.01
C GLY A 206 1.68 -0.44 20.33
N TRP A 207 1.40 -1.62 19.75
CA TRP A 207 0.23 -2.43 20.10
C TRP A 207 0.24 -2.88 21.57
N ARG A 208 1.42 -2.96 22.21
CA ARG A 208 1.55 -3.39 23.61
C ARG A 208 0.93 -2.42 24.60
N ASP A 209 0.76 -1.17 24.20
CA ASP A 209 0.19 -0.12 25.05
C ASP A 209 -1.35 -0.11 24.98
N ALA A 210 -1.96 -0.89 24.08
CA ALA A 210 -3.41 -1.04 23.97
C ALA A 210 -3.93 -2.20 24.82
N ASP A 211 -5.21 -2.12 25.20
CA ASP A 211 -5.87 -3.07 26.12
C ASP A 211 -6.29 -4.41 25.46
N GLY A 212 -6.22 -4.51 24.14
CA GLY A 212 -6.64 -5.68 23.37
C GLY A 212 -8.16 -5.81 23.19
N ALA A 213 -8.94 -4.81 23.59
CA ALA A 213 -10.37 -4.75 23.30
C ALA A 213 -10.62 -4.53 21.81
N ARG A 214 -11.75 -5.04 21.31
CA ARG A 214 -12.13 -4.83 19.90
C ARG A 214 -12.34 -3.34 19.64
N PRO A 215 -11.60 -2.70 18.73
CA PRO A 215 -11.77 -1.28 18.44
C PRO A 215 -13.16 -1.01 17.85
N ALA A 216 -13.83 0.03 18.35
CA ALA A 216 -15.04 0.56 17.75
C ALA A 216 -14.68 1.55 16.63
N LEU A 217 -15.53 1.63 15.60
CA LEU A 217 -15.40 2.69 14.61
C LEU A 217 -15.63 4.07 15.27
N PRO A 218 -14.86 5.10 14.88
CA PRO A 218 -15.16 6.47 15.27
C PRO A 218 -16.58 6.88 14.88
N ASP A 219 -17.20 7.70 15.72
CA ASP A 219 -18.53 8.27 15.48
C ASP A 219 -18.57 9.03 14.14
N ASP A 220 -19.59 8.75 13.33
CA ASP A 220 -19.84 9.39 12.04
C ASP A 220 -20.85 10.54 12.14
N GLY A 221 -21.41 10.80 13.34
CA GLY A 221 -22.38 11.86 13.56
C GLY A 221 -23.71 11.64 12.84
N GLY A 222 -24.01 10.42 12.40
CA GLY A 222 -25.21 10.09 11.62
C GLY A 222 -25.15 10.56 10.16
N ALA A 223 -23.96 10.90 9.66
CA ALA A 223 -23.75 11.33 8.28
C ALA A 223 -24.05 10.22 7.26
N ARG A 224 -24.37 10.63 6.03
CA ARG A 224 -24.52 9.68 4.92
C ARG A 224 -23.14 9.25 4.45
N ARG A 225 -22.93 7.95 4.31
CA ARG A 225 -21.65 7.40 3.86
C ARG A 225 -21.84 6.15 3.04
N GLY A 226 -20.82 5.80 2.27
CA GLY A 226 -20.80 4.55 1.53
C GLY A 226 -19.45 4.24 0.92
N THR A 227 -19.33 3.01 0.49
CA THR A 227 -18.18 2.50 -0.26
C THR A 227 -18.69 1.79 -1.50
N GLU A 228 -18.08 2.11 -2.64
CA GLU A 228 -18.37 1.45 -3.91
C GLU A 228 -17.07 0.94 -4.54
N LEU A 229 -17.13 -0.23 -5.19
CA LEU A 229 -16.03 -0.73 -6.01
C LEU A 229 -16.26 -0.34 -7.46
N VAL A 230 -15.31 0.36 -8.05
CA VAL A 230 -15.37 0.77 -9.46
C VAL A 230 -14.23 0.18 -10.26
N SER A 231 -14.48 -0.07 -11.55
CA SER A 231 -13.40 -0.34 -12.50
C SER A 231 -12.46 0.86 -12.59
N TRP A 232 -11.16 0.61 -12.62
CA TRP A 232 -10.14 1.64 -12.73
C TRP A 232 -9.25 1.40 -13.96
N SER A 233 -8.38 2.35 -14.30
CA SER A 233 -7.47 2.22 -15.44
C SER A 233 -6.09 2.76 -15.14
N ASP A 234 -5.08 2.32 -15.89
CA ASP A 234 -3.71 2.81 -15.75
C ASP A 234 -3.59 4.31 -15.95
N ALA A 235 -4.36 4.87 -16.89
CA ALA A 235 -4.37 6.30 -17.14
C ALA A 235 -4.83 7.10 -15.91
N ARG A 236 -5.63 6.50 -15.02
CA ARG A 236 -6.05 7.11 -13.74
C ARG A 236 -5.13 6.75 -12.57
N LEU A 237 -4.23 5.79 -12.76
CA LEU A 237 -3.17 5.44 -11.81
C LEU A 237 -1.92 6.28 -12.03
N ASP A 238 -1.69 6.73 -13.25
CA ASP A 238 -0.56 7.58 -13.60
C ASP A 238 -0.64 8.90 -12.80
N GLY A 239 0.43 9.20 -12.05
CA GLY A 239 0.46 10.31 -11.11
C GLY A 239 -0.33 10.09 -9.81
N TYR A 240 -0.83 8.88 -9.53
CA TYR A 240 -1.43 8.57 -8.24
C TYR A 240 -0.37 8.63 -7.14
N GLU A 241 -0.52 9.61 -6.24
CA GLU A 241 0.50 10.01 -5.27
C GLU A 241 0.87 8.97 -4.21
N ALA A 242 0.23 7.78 -4.20
CA ALA A 242 0.56 6.68 -3.29
C ALA A 242 1.71 5.78 -3.80
N GLY A 243 2.35 6.11 -4.93
CA GLY A 243 3.62 5.47 -5.33
C GLY A 243 3.55 4.62 -6.60
N LEU A 244 2.76 5.03 -7.60
CA LEU A 244 2.73 4.34 -8.89
C LEU A 244 3.03 5.30 -10.06
N PRO A 245 4.28 5.79 -10.20
CA PRO A 245 4.65 6.76 -11.26
C PRO A 245 4.62 6.14 -12.67
N ALA A 246 4.67 4.82 -12.78
CA ALA A 246 4.65 4.11 -14.07
C ALA A 246 3.80 2.83 -13.99
N PRO A 247 2.46 2.92 -13.96
CA PRO A 247 1.57 1.78 -13.72
C PRO A 247 1.82 0.59 -14.65
N ALA A 248 2.05 0.85 -15.94
CA ALA A 248 2.33 -0.19 -16.93
C ALA A 248 3.67 -0.90 -16.70
N TRP A 249 4.68 -0.17 -16.21
CA TRP A 249 5.99 -0.75 -15.86
C TRP A 249 5.85 -1.73 -14.70
N TYR A 250 5.24 -1.31 -13.59
CA TYR A 250 5.07 -2.17 -12.42
C TYR A 250 4.16 -3.38 -12.68
N ARG A 251 3.14 -3.24 -13.56
CA ARG A 251 2.40 -4.41 -14.05
C ARG A 251 3.32 -5.37 -14.79
N ALA A 252 4.14 -4.89 -15.73
CA ALA A 252 5.05 -5.75 -16.47
C ALA A 252 6.07 -6.43 -15.53
N VAL A 253 6.59 -5.71 -14.53
CA VAL A 253 7.48 -6.28 -13.50
C VAL A 253 6.77 -7.38 -12.71
N TRP A 254 5.51 -7.17 -12.34
CA TRP A 254 4.70 -8.18 -11.66
C TRP A 254 4.50 -9.44 -12.51
N GLU A 255 4.07 -9.27 -13.76
CA GLU A 255 3.67 -10.36 -14.66
C GLU A 255 4.86 -11.11 -15.28
N ARG A 256 5.99 -10.42 -15.50
CA ARG A 256 7.11 -10.93 -16.33
C ARG A 256 8.47 -10.86 -15.66
N GLY A 257 8.55 -10.33 -14.44
CA GLY A 257 9.81 -10.00 -13.77
C GLY A 257 10.48 -8.74 -14.35
N PRO A 258 11.48 -8.18 -13.67
CA PRO A 258 12.21 -6.98 -14.12
C PRO A 258 12.87 -7.13 -15.50
N GLU A 259 13.44 -8.29 -15.81
CA GLU A 259 14.06 -8.58 -17.12
C GLU A 259 13.02 -8.57 -18.23
N GLY A 260 11.88 -9.24 -17.99
CA GLY A 260 10.78 -9.29 -18.95
C GLY A 260 10.13 -7.93 -19.16
N ALA A 261 9.96 -7.15 -18.08
CA ALA A 261 9.49 -5.76 -18.15
C ALA A 261 10.45 -4.88 -18.96
N SER A 262 11.75 -5.03 -18.72
CA SER A 262 12.80 -4.29 -19.45
C SER A 262 12.78 -4.61 -20.94
N ALA A 263 12.68 -5.90 -21.30
CA ALA A 263 12.58 -6.33 -22.69
C ALA A 263 11.34 -5.75 -23.38
N GLN A 264 10.18 -5.77 -22.72
CA GLN A 264 8.93 -5.18 -23.21
C GLN A 264 9.06 -3.67 -23.44
N LEU A 265 9.69 -2.95 -22.50
CA LEU A 265 9.92 -1.51 -22.60
C LEU A 265 10.83 -1.17 -23.79
N LEU A 266 11.94 -1.89 -23.95
CA LEU A 266 12.87 -1.71 -25.07
C LEU A 266 12.18 -1.97 -26.41
N GLU A 267 11.37 -3.02 -26.50
CA GLU A 267 10.61 -3.34 -27.70
C GLU A 267 9.59 -2.24 -28.04
N ALA A 268 8.87 -1.71 -27.04
CA ALA A 268 7.94 -0.61 -27.21
C ALA A 268 8.65 0.68 -27.66
N ALA A 269 9.80 1.01 -27.06
CA ALA A 269 10.62 2.16 -27.46
C ALA A 269 11.11 2.01 -28.91
N ALA A 270 11.63 0.83 -29.27
CA ALA A 270 12.09 0.55 -30.62
C ALA A 270 10.97 0.65 -31.66
N ARG A 271 9.76 0.15 -31.35
CA ARG A 271 8.56 0.33 -32.20
C ARG A 271 8.21 1.80 -32.39
N ARG A 272 8.24 2.60 -31.33
CA ARG A 272 7.92 4.04 -31.38
C ARG A 272 8.94 4.84 -32.18
N VAL A 273 10.23 4.51 -32.09
CA VAL A 273 11.28 5.12 -32.92
C VAL A 273 11.07 4.76 -34.40
N ARG A 274 10.77 3.49 -34.70
CA ARG A 274 10.49 3.04 -36.07
C ARG A 274 9.27 3.74 -36.67
N SER A 275 8.17 3.85 -35.94
CA SER A 275 6.95 4.50 -36.45
C SER A 275 7.16 5.99 -36.74
N ARG A 276 7.94 6.70 -35.92
CA ARG A 276 8.30 8.10 -36.17
C ARG A 276 9.23 8.27 -37.38
N ARG A 277 10.17 7.35 -37.59
CA ARG A 277 11.04 7.34 -38.78
C ARG A 277 10.28 7.01 -40.06
N ALA A 278 9.28 6.12 -39.99
CA ALA A 278 8.42 5.81 -41.13
C ALA A 278 7.54 7.00 -41.55
N LEU A 279 7.11 7.84 -40.61
CA LEU A 279 6.39 9.08 -40.91
C LEU A 279 7.31 10.17 -41.50
N GLY A 280 8.57 10.26 -41.06
CA GLY A 280 9.54 11.24 -41.59
C GLY A 280 10.08 10.93 -43.00
N ALA A 281 9.94 9.70 -43.50
CA ALA A 281 10.34 9.34 -44.86
C ALA A 281 9.23 9.60 -45.90
N ALA A 282 8.00 9.91 -45.46
CA ALA A 282 6.86 10.16 -46.35
C ALA A 282 6.63 11.65 -46.69
N ASP A 283 7.33 12.58 -46.02
CA ASP A 283 7.24 14.03 -46.26
C ASP A 283 8.36 14.56 -47.20
N VAL A 284 9.02 13.67 -47.94
CA VAL A 284 9.98 14.02 -48.99
C VAL A 284 9.63 13.25 -50.28
N ALA A 285 8.49 13.59 -50.87
CA ALA A 285 8.11 13.18 -52.23
C ALA A 285 7.26 14.27 -52.88
#